data_AF-A0A2V7YSS7-F1
#
_entry.id   AF-A0A2V7YSS7-F1
#
_cell.length_a   1.000
_cell.length_b   1.000
_cell.length_c   1.000
_cell.angle_alpha   90.00
_cell.angle_beta   90.00
_cell.angle_gamma   90.00
#
_symmetry.space_group_name_H-M   'P 1'
#
loop_
_entity.id
_entity.type
_entity.pdbx_description
1 polymer ?
#
loop_
_entity_poly.entity_id
_entity_poly.type
_entity_poly.pdbx_seq_one_letter_code
_entity_poly.pdbx_strand_id
1 'polypeptide(L)' 'MTCRELIDFIADYLVGELGESERSEFERHLILCPSCRAYLASYRQTLELLADDAVIEDVPEELVQAILKVRR' A
#
# COMPACT_ATOMS: atom_id res chain seq x y z
N MET A 1 16.25 -3.73 12.89
CA MET A 1 15.01 -3.03 12.51
C MET A 1 14.76 -1.89 13.48
N THR A 2 15.04 -0.67 13.01
CA THR A 2 14.54 0.57 13.60
C THR A 2 13.07 0.77 13.20
N CYS A 3 12.37 1.71 13.84
CA CYS A 3 11.01 2.07 13.44
C CYS A 3 10.94 2.54 11.98
N ARG A 4 11.97 3.25 11.49
CA ARG A 4 12.03 3.72 10.10
C ARG A 4 12.15 2.56 9.11
N GLU A 5 13.10 1.66 9.37
CA GLU A 5 13.30 0.46 8.53
C GLU A 5 12.03 -0.38 8.41
N LEU A 6 11.23 -0.49 9.48
CA LEU A 6 9.95 -1.20 9.44
C LEU A 6 8.91 -0.48 8.58
N ILE A 7 8.80 0.84 8.72
CA ILE A 7 7.83 1.65 7.97
C ILE A 7 8.15 1.60 6.48
N ASP A 8 9.42 1.77 6.11
CA ASP A 8 9.87 1.74 4.72
C ASP A 8 9.56 0.37 4.10
N PHE A 9 9.89 -0.72 4.81
CA PHE A 9 9.57 -2.08 4.37
C PHE A 9 8.06 -2.32 4.16
N ILE A 10 7.21 -1.79 5.04
CA ILE A 10 5.75 -1.91 4.91
C ILE A 10 5.24 -1.07 3.73
N ALA A 11 5.81 0.11 3.50
CA ALA A 11 5.49 0.91 2.32
C ALA A 11 5.82 0.14 1.04
N ASP A 12 7.04 -0.39 0.92
CA ASP A 12 7.49 -1.18 -0.23
C ASP A 12 6.60 -2.42 -0.46
N TYR A 13 6.18 -3.08 0.62
CA TYR A 13 5.24 -4.22 0.52
C TYR A 13 3.89 -3.81 -0.08
N LEU A 14 3.36 -2.67 0.34
CA LEU A 14 2.05 -2.17 -0.09
C LEU A 14 2.06 -1.68 -1.54
N VAL A 15 3.15 -1.03 -1.98
CA VAL A 15 3.31 -0.58 -3.37
C VAL A 15 3.82 -1.68 -4.31
N GLY A 16 4.24 -2.82 -3.77
CA GLY A 16 4.68 -3.98 -4.55
C GLY A 16 6.14 -3.90 -5.02
N GLU A 17 6.98 -3.16 -4.31
CA GLU A 17 8.40 -2.95 -4.64
C GLU A 17 9.34 -3.94 -3.96
N LEU A 18 8.84 -4.76 -3.03
CA LEU A 18 9.64 -5.84 -2.44
C LEU A 18 10.02 -6.92 -3.47
N GLY A 19 11.21 -7.50 -3.30
CA GLY A 19 11.60 -8.69 -4.04
C GLY A 19 10.67 -9.87 -3.73
N GLU A 20 10.53 -10.80 -4.69
CA GLU A 20 9.59 -11.94 -4.57
C GLU A 20 9.83 -12.79 -3.32
N SER A 21 11.10 -13.01 -2.96
CA SER A 21 11.49 -13.76 -1.76
C SER A 21 11.07 -13.03 -0.47
N GLU A 22 11.33 -11.73 -0.38
CA GLU A 22 11.01 -10.91 0.79
C GLU A 22 9.49 -10.80 0.97
N ARG A 23 8.76 -10.61 -0.13
CA ARG A 23 7.31 -10.59 -0.14
C ARG A 23 6.75 -11.91 0.38
N SER A 24 7.23 -13.04 -0.15
CA SER A 24 6.76 -14.37 0.26
C SER A 24 7.05 -14.67 1.72
N GLU A 25 8.20 -14.23 2.23
CA GLU A 25 8.55 -14.36 3.65
C GLU A 25 7.65 -13.51 4.53
N PHE A 26 7.39 -12.27 4.14
CA PHE A 26 6.52 -11.39 4.90
C PHE A 26 5.06 -11.86 4.90
N GLU A 27 4.55 -12.34 3.77
CA GLU A 27 3.21 -12.94 3.70
C GLU A 27 3.10 -14.15 4.65
N ARG A 28 4.13 -15.01 4.71
CA ARG A 28 4.21 -16.09 5.70
C ARG A 28 4.20 -15.57 7.13
N HIS A 29 4.94 -14.50 7.42
CA HIS A 29 4.95 -13.86 8.72
C HIS A 29 3.56 -13.34 9.10
N LEU A 30 2.85 -12.69 8.17
CA LEU A 30 1.49 -12.18 8.38
C LEU A 30 0.50 -13.30 8.71
N ILE A 31 0.67 -14.52 8.19
CA ILE A 31 -0.16 -15.67 8.57
C ILE A 31 0.05 -16.03 10.05
N LEU A 32 1.30 -16.04 10.50
CA LEU A 32 1.68 -16.53 11.83
C LEU A 32 1.58 -15.48 12.94
N CYS A 33 1.59 -14.18 12.60
CA CYS A 33 1.74 -13.09 13.55
C CYS A 33 0.52 -12.14 13.56
N PRO A 34 -0.41 -12.29 14.53
CA PRO A 34 -1.59 -11.42 14.63
C PRO A 34 -1.25 -9.94 14.88
N SER A 35 -0.19 -9.63 15.63
CA SER A 35 0.21 -8.25 15.92
C SER A 35 0.68 -7.52 14.66
N CYS A 36 1.44 -8.18 13.79
CA CYS A 36 1.86 -7.59 12.52
C CYS A 36 0.69 -7.41 11.55
N ARG A 37 -0.32 -8.29 11.55
CA ARG A 37 -1.57 -8.04 10.82
C ARG A 37 -2.30 -6.81 11.34
N ALA A 38 -2.42 -6.68 12.66
CA ALA A 38 -3.06 -5.52 13.27
C ALA A 38 -2.30 -4.22 12.95
N TYR A 39 -0.98 -4.23 13.02
CA TYR A 39 -0.15 -3.08 12.66
C TYR A 39 -0.32 -2.68 11.19
N LEU A 40 -0.29 -3.65 10.27
CA LEU A 40 -0.51 -3.39 8.85
C LEU A 40 -1.91 -2.81 8.57
N ALA A 41 -2.94 -3.27 9.31
CA ALA A 41 -4.27 -2.70 9.22
C ALA A 41 -4.33 -1.24 9.69
N SER A 42 -3.71 -0.91 10.83
CA SER A 42 -3.63 0.47 11.31
C SER A 42 -2.82 1.38 10.37
N TYR A 43 -1.75 0.86 9.75
CA TYR A 43 -0.98 1.60 8.76
C TYR A 43 -1.83 1.91 7.51
N ARG A 44 -2.58 0.94 6.99
CA ARG A 44 -3.52 1.16 5.87
C ARG A 44 -4.59 2.21 6.21
N GLN A 45 -5.15 2.15 7.41
CA GLN A 45 -6.10 3.16 7.86
C GLN A 45 -5.48 4.57 7.88
N THR A 46 -4.20 4.67 8.27
CA THR A 46 -3.48 5.95 8.22
C THR A 46 -3.36 6.48 6.79
N LEU A 47 -3.08 5.60 5.82
CA LEU A 47 -3.03 5.98 4.40
C LEU A 47 -4.40 6.41 3.87
N GLU A 48 -5.48 5.74 4.26
CA GLU A 48 -6.85 6.10 3.88
C GLU A 48 -7.20 7.50 4.39
N LEU A 49 -6.93 7.79 5.66
CA LEU A 49 -7.17 9.12 6.24
C LEU A 49 -6.37 10.23 5.52
N LEU A 50 -5.12 9.94 5.15
CA LEU A 50 -4.28 10.89 4.40
C LEU A 50 -4.76 11.07 2.95
N ALA A 51 -5.33 10.03 2.34
CA ALA A 51 -5.89 10.09 1.00
C ALA A 51 -7.19 10.90 0.96
N ASP A 52 -8.04 10.79 1.98
CA ASP A 52 -9.29 11.55 2.08
C ASP A 52 -9.04 13.06 2.22
N ASP A 53 -7.96 13.45 2.90
CA ASP A 53 -7.53 14.85 3.02
C ASP A 53 -6.78 15.36 1.76
N ALA A 54 -6.43 14.49 0.83
CA ALA A 54 -5.74 14.89 -0.39
C ALA A 54 -6.71 15.61 -1.33
N VAL A 55 -6.51 16.92 -1.51
CA VAL A 55 -7.18 17.69 -2.55
C VAL A 55 -6.60 17.27 -3.90
N ILE A 56 -7.28 16.34 -4.56
CA ILE A 56 -7.03 16.03 -5.97
C ILE A 56 -7.73 17.11 -6.77
N GLU A 57 -6.98 18.01 -7.42
CA GLU A 57 -7.54 18.93 -8.42
C GLU A 57 -8.30 18.13 -9.49
N ASP A 58 -9.37 18.70 -10.04
CA ASP A 58 -10.27 18.03 -11.00
C ASP A 58 -9.49 17.18 -12.02
N VAL A 59 -9.59 15.86 -11.88
CA VAL A 59 -8.96 14.91 -12.81
C VAL A 59 -9.64 15.09 -14.17
N PRO A 60 -8.92 15.39 -15.26
CA PRO A 60 -9.55 15.61 -16.55
C PRO A 60 -10.33 14.38 -17.02
N GLU A 61 -11.61 14.57 -17.34
CA GLU A 61 -12.48 13.48 -17.79
C GLU A 61 -11.90 12.74 -19.01
N GLU A 62 -11.22 13.47 -19.91
CA GLU A 62 -10.54 12.88 -21.07
C GLU A 62 -9.49 11.83 -20.68
N LEU A 63 -8.76 12.06 -19.57
CA LEU A 63 -7.76 11.13 -19.06
C LEU A 63 -8.43 9.87 -18.50
N VAL A 64 -9.52 10.02 -17.75
CA VAL A 64 -10.30 8.89 -17.21
C VAL A 64 -10.82 8.02 -18.35
N GLN A 65 -11.43 8.64 -19.37
CA GLN A 65 -11.96 7.92 -20.53
C GLN A 65 -10.87 7.23 -21.34
N ALA A 66 -9.69 7.82 -21.48
CA ALA A 66 -8.56 7.19 -22.15
C ALA A 66 -8.11 5.91 -21.41
N ILE A 67 -7.99 5.95 -20.08
CA ILE A 67 -7.59 4.79 -19.28
C ILE A 67 -8.62 3.65 -19.37
N LEU A 68 -9.91 3.98 -19.25
CA LEU A 68 -11.00 2.99 -19.31
C LEU A 68 -11.08 2.28 -20.67
N LYS A 69 -10.74 2.98 -21.77
CA LYS A 69 -10.70 2.37 -23.11
C LYS A 69 -9.59 1.33 -23.27
N VAL A 70 -8.44 1.50 -22.59
CA VAL A 70 -7.29 0.59 -22.68
C VAL A 70 -7.46 -0.64 -21.77
N ARG A 71 -8.24 -0.53 -20.69
CA ARG A 71 -8.51 -1.65 -19.77
C ARG A 71 -9.62 -2.62 -20.24
N ARG A 72 -10.21 -2.40 -21.42
CA ARG A 72 -11.31 -3.20 -21.96
C ARG A 72 -10.85 -4.19 -23.04
#